data_AF-A0A8H5F3Y0-F1
#
_entry.id   AF-A0A8H5F3Y0-F1
#
_cell.length_a   1.000
_cell.length_b   1.000
_cell.length_c   1.000
_cell.angle_alpha   90.00
_cell.angle_beta   90.00
_cell.angle_gamma   90.00
#
_symmetry.space_group_name_H-M   'P 1'
#
loop_
_entity.id
_entity.type
_entity.pdbx_description
1 polymer ?
#
loop_
_entity_poly.entity_id
_entity_poly.type
_entity_poly.pdbx_seq_one_letter_code
_entity_poly.pdbx_strand_id
1 'polypeptide(L)'
;MCPYNACLSTVAFTGLDDPALWINLSSNNPHWTTAMLERSKPARLSVWMDEKSYRVAIPVLKHLSRVKSLTIDSWSAEELQKLHVFVEDNASVAPQLEVLSISCDGSPWFLPSTTFRQTDRLNNLFLHSVHIEWDHSPLLRNLTELRLETYGLGGQPTWRELITALNRMSTLKSLYLDSMLPDDPFDAALDDIPAHLPNLESIIFRSIYSMDTVVTFLNQVKLPPDLKAFIMSNSDGYYPSRGEFREVYDVINRFLPDLCSKARYMYMRHWPWTGNFDITCFATLPDRFYDQLYYPDYETDPAIIGFKLCYVSEGNRITLVDDAVNILKLNHIRHLRIGKDIGDPELPALLQYLPELRVIQVFERATVQLVQALNFIQPRGAREGASILPKLAEIRICNDHDPRNQEDYLLTDDTWQNLKAFLEHRQSLQAGIHKLYIQDCRYVSKEMVEGLKKCVGDLCWDGICKEHR
;
A
#
# COMPACT_ATOMS: atom_id res chain seq x y z
N MET A 1 -2.81 -24.74 -5.31
CA MET A 1 -3.39 -26.00 -4.77
C MET A 1 -4.32 -25.62 -3.62
N CYS A 2 -5.64 -25.70 -3.82
CA CYS A 2 -6.66 -25.46 -2.79
C CYS A 2 -7.27 -26.80 -2.38
N PRO A 3 -7.45 -27.12 -1.09
CA PRO A 3 -8.03 -28.39 -0.66
C PRO A 3 -9.53 -28.23 -0.42
N TYR A 4 -10.34 -28.51 -1.44
CA TYR A 4 -11.79 -28.69 -1.29
C TYR A 4 -12.21 -29.89 -2.14
N ASN A 5 -12.21 -31.09 -1.55
CA ASN A 5 -12.80 -32.28 -2.17
C ASN A 5 -13.02 -33.38 -1.11
N ALA A 6 -14.07 -33.25 -0.29
CA ALA A 6 -14.65 -34.38 0.46
C ALA A 6 -15.98 -34.02 1.16
N CYS A 7 -17.00 -33.52 0.44
CA CYS A 7 -18.37 -33.42 1.00
C CYS A 7 -19.47 -33.29 -0.09
N LEU A 8 -19.45 -34.13 -1.14
CA LEU A 8 -20.38 -34.02 -2.28
C LEU A 8 -20.96 -35.38 -2.73
N SER A 9 -21.69 -36.10 -1.88
CA SER A 9 -22.40 -37.31 -2.36
C SER A 9 -23.89 -37.40 -2.06
N THR A 10 -24.47 -36.54 -1.21
CA THR A 10 -25.93 -36.64 -0.92
C THR A 10 -26.70 -35.31 -1.00
N VAL A 11 -26.03 -34.16 -1.12
CA VAL A 11 -26.66 -32.85 -1.42
C VAL A 11 -26.62 -32.52 -2.93
N ALA A 12 -26.03 -33.42 -3.73
CA ALA A 12 -25.57 -33.10 -5.09
C ALA A 12 -26.62 -33.19 -6.21
N PHE A 13 -27.85 -33.68 -5.98
CA PHE A 13 -28.84 -33.84 -7.08
C PHE A 13 -29.92 -32.75 -7.13
N THR A 14 -30.33 -32.16 -6.00
CA THR A 14 -31.31 -31.05 -6.00
C THR A 14 -30.66 -29.68 -6.16
N GLY A 15 -29.35 -29.56 -5.90
CA GLY A 15 -28.60 -28.32 -6.10
C GLY A 15 -28.30 -28.00 -7.57
N LEU A 16 -28.27 -29.00 -8.46
CA LEU A 16 -27.83 -28.79 -9.86
C LEU A 16 -28.77 -27.89 -10.67
N ASP A 17 -30.04 -27.76 -10.28
CA ASP A 17 -31.03 -26.94 -10.97
C ASP A 17 -31.05 -25.46 -10.51
N ASP A 18 -30.31 -25.12 -9.46
CA ASP A 18 -30.21 -23.74 -8.95
C ASP A 18 -29.25 -22.92 -9.83
N PRO A 19 -29.74 -21.93 -10.59
CA PRO A 19 -28.90 -21.10 -11.46
C PRO A 19 -27.81 -20.33 -10.71
N ALA A 20 -28.03 -20.02 -9.42
CA ALA A 20 -27.10 -19.26 -8.59
C ALA A 20 -25.76 -19.98 -8.38
N LEU A 21 -25.74 -21.31 -8.44
CA LEU A 21 -24.50 -22.10 -8.32
C LEU A 21 -23.59 -21.99 -9.56
N TRP A 22 -24.13 -21.53 -10.69
CA TRP A 22 -23.44 -21.52 -11.98
C TRP A 22 -23.03 -20.12 -12.45
N ILE A 23 -23.10 -19.10 -11.57
CA ILE A 23 -22.86 -17.70 -11.96
C ILE A 23 -21.39 -17.30 -12.04
N ASN A 24 -20.50 -18.02 -11.34
CA ASN A 24 -19.07 -17.70 -11.29
C ASN A 24 -18.33 -18.50 -12.37
N LEU A 25 -18.18 -17.90 -13.55
CA LEU A 25 -17.54 -18.53 -14.68
C LEU A 25 -16.02 -18.38 -14.58
N SER A 26 -15.34 -19.50 -14.37
CA SER A 26 -13.92 -19.62 -14.67
C SER A 26 -13.77 -20.18 -16.09
N SER A 27 -12.83 -19.61 -16.81
CA SER A 27 -12.55 -19.90 -18.20
C SER A 27 -11.46 -20.96 -18.40
N ASN A 28 -10.92 -21.51 -17.32
CA ASN A 28 -9.89 -22.54 -17.32
C ASN A 28 -10.33 -23.86 -18.01
N ASN A 29 -11.64 -24.06 -18.21
CA ASN A 29 -12.17 -25.22 -18.93
C ASN A 29 -13.36 -24.85 -19.82
N PRO A 30 -13.18 -24.83 -21.16
CA PRO A 30 -14.23 -24.50 -22.14
C PRO A 30 -15.52 -25.30 -22.04
N HIS A 31 -15.41 -26.59 -21.71
CA HIS A 31 -16.57 -27.47 -21.61
C HIS A 31 -17.40 -27.13 -20.37
N TRP A 32 -16.73 -26.86 -19.25
CA TRP A 32 -17.41 -26.39 -18.04
C TRP A 32 -18.01 -25.00 -18.24
N THR A 33 -17.28 -24.05 -18.83
CA THR A 33 -17.82 -22.70 -19.09
C THR A 33 -19.12 -22.77 -19.92
N THR A 34 -19.14 -23.58 -20.98
CA THR A 34 -20.35 -23.78 -21.81
C THR A 34 -21.51 -24.36 -20.98
N ALA A 35 -21.27 -25.44 -20.22
CA ALA A 35 -22.30 -26.04 -19.39
C ALA A 35 -22.81 -25.09 -18.28
N MET A 36 -21.93 -24.27 -17.69
CA MET A 36 -22.29 -23.27 -16.70
C MET A 36 -23.10 -22.12 -17.32
N LEU A 37 -22.76 -21.68 -18.53
CA LEU A 37 -23.54 -20.68 -19.27
C LEU A 37 -24.97 -21.16 -19.53
N GLU A 38 -25.14 -22.42 -19.93
CA GLU A 38 -26.46 -23.04 -20.14
C GLU A 38 -27.26 -23.15 -18.83
N ARG A 39 -26.61 -23.60 -17.74
CA ARG A 39 -27.28 -23.82 -16.44
C ARG A 39 -27.56 -22.56 -15.63
N SER A 40 -26.81 -21.48 -15.86
CA SER A 40 -27.02 -20.20 -15.19
C SER A 40 -28.30 -19.47 -15.65
N LYS A 41 -28.98 -19.93 -16.71
CA LYS A 41 -30.28 -19.38 -17.18
C LYS A 41 -30.23 -17.82 -17.29
N PRO A 42 -31.15 -16.98 -16.76
CA PRO A 42 -30.97 -15.52 -16.81
C PRO A 42 -30.18 -14.95 -15.61
N ALA A 43 -29.51 -15.77 -14.81
CA ALA A 43 -28.78 -15.29 -13.64
C ALA A 43 -27.62 -14.37 -14.05
N ARG A 44 -27.32 -13.42 -13.16
CA ARG A 44 -26.26 -12.42 -13.35
C ARG A 44 -24.90 -13.08 -13.22
N LEU A 45 -24.05 -12.92 -14.22
CA LEU A 45 -22.79 -13.65 -14.32
C LEU A 45 -21.61 -12.84 -13.74
N SER A 46 -20.69 -13.55 -13.09
CA SER A 46 -19.36 -13.08 -12.74
C SER A 46 -18.35 -13.87 -13.55
N VAL A 47 -17.59 -13.20 -14.39
CA VAL A 47 -16.69 -13.81 -15.38
C VAL A 47 -15.27 -13.39 -15.09
N TRP A 48 -14.37 -14.36 -14.97
CA TRP A 48 -12.93 -14.13 -14.91
C TRP A 48 -12.26 -14.86 -16.07
N MET A 49 -11.42 -14.15 -16.83
CA MET A 49 -10.72 -14.64 -18.01
C MET A 49 -9.24 -14.30 -17.94
N ASP A 50 -8.37 -15.30 -18.06
CA ASP A 50 -6.91 -15.14 -18.18
C ASP A 50 -6.42 -15.27 -19.64
N GLU A 51 -5.11 -15.18 -19.88
CA GLU A 51 -4.49 -15.35 -21.21
C GLU A 51 -4.96 -16.62 -21.95
N LYS A 52 -5.20 -17.73 -21.22
CA LYS A 52 -5.51 -19.05 -21.79
C LYS A 52 -6.97 -19.16 -22.23
N SER A 53 -7.75 -18.16 -21.83
CA SER A 53 -9.19 -18.16 -21.86
C SER A 53 -9.78 -17.45 -23.07
N TYR A 54 -8.94 -16.89 -23.93
CA TYR A 54 -9.37 -16.19 -25.13
C TYR A 54 -10.37 -17.01 -25.98
N ARG A 55 -10.17 -18.33 -26.10
CA ARG A 55 -11.05 -19.21 -26.89
C ARG A 55 -12.47 -19.33 -26.35
N VAL A 56 -12.68 -19.12 -25.05
CA VAL A 56 -14.00 -19.20 -24.40
C VAL A 56 -14.63 -17.84 -24.17
N ALA A 57 -13.86 -16.77 -24.37
CA ALA A 57 -14.35 -15.42 -24.18
C ALA A 57 -15.51 -15.09 -25.13
N ILE A 58 -15.38 -15.40 -26.42
CA ILE A 58 -16.42 -15.12 -27.42
C ILE A 58 -17.79 -15.69 -27.01
N PRO A 59 -17.94 -16.99 -26.67
CA PRO A 59 -19.20 -17.51 -26.15
C PRO A 59 -19.74 -16.78 -24.91
N VAL A 60 -18.88 -16.44 -23.95
CA VAL A 60 -19.30 -15.75 -22.72
C VAL A 60 -19.77 -14.33 -23.02
N LEU A 61 -19.07 -13.61 -23.91
CA LEU A 61 -19.38 -12.23 -24.28
C LEU A 61 -20.69 -12.09 -25.05
N LYS A 62 -21.18 -13.15 -25.70
CA LYS A 62 -22.56 -13.18 -26.23
C LYS A 62 -23.62 -13.01 -25.14
N HIS A 63 -23.25 -13.21 -23.87
CA HIS A 63 -24.11 -13.02 -22.70
C HIS A 63 -23.80 -11.73 -21.93
N LEU A 64 -23.07 -10.76 -22.52
CA LEU A 64 -22.66 -9.52 -21.85
C LEU A 64 -23.82 -8.76 -21.20
N SER A 65 -25.04 -8.88 -21.75
CA SER A 65 -26.24 -8.23 -21.24
C SER A 65 -26.63 -8.62 -19.80
N ARG A 66 -26.19 -9.80 -19.33
CA ARG A 66 -26.41 -10.29 -17.96
C ARG A 66 -25.11 -10.41 -17.16
N VAL A 67 -23.97 -10.00 -17.71
CA VAL A 67 -22.71 -9.99 -16.97
C VAL A 67 -22.73 -8.84 -15.95
N LYS A 68 -22.51 -9.19 -14.69
CA LYS A 68 -22.38 -8.27 -13.56
C LYS A 68 -20.94 -7.89 -13.30
N SER A 69 -20.02 -8.85 -13.38
CA SER A 69 -18.60 -8.65 -13.15
C SER A 69 -17.82 -9.26 -14.30
N LEU A 70 -16.93 -8.49 -14.91
CA LEU A 70 -16.06 -8.93 -15.98
C LEU A 70 -14.62 -8.61 -15.63
N THR A 71 -13.80 -9.64 -15.45
CA THR A 71 -12.36 -9.52 -15.25
C THR A 71 -11.64 -10.19 -16.41
N ILE A 72 -10.79 -9.42 -17.09
CA ILE A 72 -9.91 -9.86 -18.16
C ILE A 72 -8.49 -9.59 -17.67
N ASP A 73 -7.71 -10.64 -17.50
CA ASP A 73 -6.40 -10.58 -16.88
C ASP A 73 -5.32 -11.09 -17.83
N SER A 74 -4.20 -10.37 -17.89
CA SER A 74 -3.04 -10.74 -18.70
C SER A 74 -3.32 -11.01 -20.19
N TRP A 75 -4.15 -10.20 -20.84
CA TRP A 75 -4.38 -10.31 -22.28
C TRP A 75 -3.41 -9.42 -23.06
N SER A 76 -2.98 -9.86 -24.24
CA SER A 76 -2.21 -9.00 -25.14
C SER A 76 -3.09 -7.92 -25.79
N ALA A 77 -2.47 -6.83 -26.23
CA ALA A 77 -3.16 -5.77 -26.97
C ALA A 77 -3.86 -6.30 -28.25
N GLU A 78 -3.30 -7.31 -28.92
CA GLU A 78 -3.92 -7.94 -30.09
C GLU A 78 -5.22 -8.68 -29.73
N GLU A 79 -5.24 -9.39 -28.60
CA GLU A 79 -6.42 -10.12 -28.12
C GLU A 79 -7.52 -9.16 -27.66
N LEU A 80 -7.15 -8.07 -26.97
CA LEU A 80 -8.07 -7.01 -26.58
C LEU A 80 -8.62 -6.25 -27.80
N GLN A 81 -7.83 -6.08 -28.86
CA GLN A 81 -8.33 -5.53 -30.11
C GLN A 81 -9.38 -6.44 -30.77
N LYS A 82 -9.13 -7.75 -30.80
CA LYS A 82 -10.11 -8.74 -31.33
C LYS A 82 -11.38 -8.78 -30.49
N LEU A 83 -11.24 -8.65 -29.17
CA LEU A 83 -12.37 -8.51 -28.24
C LEU A 83 -13.20 -7.28 -28.60
N HIS A 84 -12.56 -6.13 -28.76
CA HIS A 84 -13.25 -4.89 -29.10
C HIS A 84 -14.07 -5.02 -30.39
N VAL A 85 -13.46 -5.54 -31.46
CA VAL A 85 -14.14 -5.79 -32.74
C VAL A 85 -15.36 -6.69 -32.54
N PHE A 86 -15.22 -7.78 -31.77
CA PHE A 86 -16.33 -8.67 -31.48
C PHE A 86 -17.48 -7.97 -30.73
N VAL A 87 -17.16 -7.19 -29.69
CA VAL A 87 -18.18 -6.51 -28.87
C VAL A 87 -18.90 -5.43 -29.68
N GLU A 88 -18.17 -4.71 -30.54
CA GLU A 88 -18.71 -3.69 -31.44
C GLU A 88 -19.63 -4.31 -32.51
N ASP A 89 -19.19 -5.36 -33.21
CA ASP A 89 -19.96 -6.05 -34.25
C ASP A 89 -21.29 -6.62 -33.73
N ASN A 90 -21.32 -7.02 -32.46
CA ASN A 90 -22.50 -7.60 -31.84
C ASN A 90 -23.39 -6.56 -31.14
N ALA A 91 -23.06 -5.26 -31.25
CA ALA A 91 -23.74 -4.15 -30.57
C ALA A 91 -24.01 -4.47 -29.09
N SER A 92 -23.05 -5.15 -28.44
CA SER A 92 -23.30 -5.78 -27.15
C SER A 92 -23.42 -4.72 -26.08
N VAL A 93 -24.61 -4.64 -25.48
CA VAL A 93 -24.88 -3.76 -24.35
C VAL A 93 -24.54 -4.48 -23.05
N ALA A 94 -23.99 -3.75 -22.08
CA ALA A 94 -23.61 -4.28 -20.77
C ALA A 94 -24.42 -3.64 -19.61
N PRO A 95 -25.77 -3.61 -19.67
CA PRO A 95 -26.62 -2.85 -18.74
C PRO A 95 -26.58 -3.37 -17.30
N GLN A 96 -26.06 -4.59 -17.07
CA GLN A 96 -25.96 -5.21 -15.75
C GLN A 96 -24.56 -5.14 -15.14
N LEU A 97 -23.58 -4.62 -15.89
CA LEU A 97 -22.17 -4.58 -15.51
C LEU A 97 -21.99 -3.59 -14.36
N GLU A 98 -21.54 -4.10 -13.23
CA GLU A 98 -21.18 -3.34 -12.02
C GLU A 98 -19.66 -3.22 -11.89
N VAL A 99 -18.93 -4.28 -12.23
CA VAL A 99 -17.47 -4.35 -12.09
C VAL A 99 -16.82 -4.67 -13.44
N LEU A 100 -15.89 -3.83 -13.88
CA LEU A 100 -15.04 -4.07 -15.03
C LEU A 100 -13.56 -4.01 -14.62
N SER A 101 -12.84 -5.08 -14.87
CA SER A 101 -11.39 -5.17 -14.65
C SER A 101 -10.72 -5.64 -15.94
N ILE A 102 -9.78 -4.86 -16.47
CA ILE A 102 -9.02 -5.22 -17.67
C ILE A 102 -7.54 -4.99 -17.42
N SER A 103 -6.74 -6.03 -17.62
CA SER A 103 -5.29 -5.99 -17.59
C SER A 103 -4.72 -6.35 -18.96
N CYS A 104 -3.80 -5.53 -19.45
CA CYS A 104 -3.09 -5.74 -20.70
C CYS A 104 -1.61 -6.06 -20.44
N ASP A 105 -1.12 -7.19 -20.94
CA ASP A 105 0.29 -7.55 -20.87
C ASP A 105 1.06 -6.99 -22.08
N GLY A 106 2.24 -6.46 -21.82
CA GLY A 106 3.15 -5.96 -22.85
C GLY A 106 2.87 -4.51 -23.24
N SER A 107 2.50 -4.27 -24.50
CA SER A 107 2.25 -2.91 -24.99
C SER A 107 0.93 -2.37 -24.47
N PRO A 108 0.86 -1.09 -24.02
CA PRO A 108 -0.40 -0.49 -23.61
C PRO A 108 -1.46 -0.56 -24.70
N TRP A 109 -2.70 -0.86 -24.30
CA TRP A 109 -3.84 -0.92 -25.22
C TRP A 109 -4.81 0.22 -24.97
N PHE A 110 -5.32 0.85 -26.02
CA PHE A 110 -6.35 1.88 -25.93
C PHE A 110 -7.73 1.24 -26.02
N LEU A 111 -8.51 1.29 -24.94
CA LEU A 111 -9.89 0.81 -24.86
C LEU A 111 -10.82 1.84 -25.53
N PRO A 112 -11.39 1.53 -26.72
CA PRO A 112 -12.23 2.48 -27.42
C PRO A 112 -13.53 2.74 -26.63
N SER A 113 -13.99 3.99 -26.64
CA SER A 113 -15.22 4.42 -25.94
C SER A 113 -16.50 3.73 -26.44
N THR A 114 -16.44 3.09 -27.62
CA THR A 114 -17.54 2.31 -28.20
C THR A 114 -17.61 0.86 -27.70
N THR A 115 -16.60 0.35 -27.00
CA THR A 115 -16.50 -1.07 -26.60
C THR A 115 -17.62 -1.49 -25.67
N PHE A 116 -17.90 -0.73 -24.61
CA PHE A 116 -18.96 -1.07 -23.66
C PHE A 116 -20.03 0.02 -23.69
N ARG A 117 -21.11 -0.24 -24.43
CA ARG A 117 -22.27 0.66 -24.48
C ARG A 117 -23.23 0.34 -23.34
N GLN A 118 -23.86 1.38 -22.78
CA GLN A 118 -24.86 1.28 -21.71
C GLN A 118 -24.33 0.60 -20.44
N THR A 119 -23.37 1.23 -19.78
CA THR A 119 -22.78 0.79 -18.51
C THR A 119 -23.33 1.58 -17.32
N ASP A 120 -24.64 1.84 -17.30
CA ASP A 120 -25.26 2.73 -16.30
C ASP A 120 -25.14 2.23 -14.85
N ARG A 121 -24.86 0.93 -14.67
CA ARG A 121 -24.65 0.28 -13.37
C ARG A 121 -23.19 0.12 -12.99
N LEU A 122 -22.26 0.47 -13.88
CA LEU A 122 -20.83 0.32 -13.64
C LEU A 122 -20.45 1.25 -12.50
N ASN A 123 -19.89 0.68 -11.44
CA ASN A 123 -19.49 1.41 -10.26
C ASN A 123 -18.03 1.13 -9.89
N ASN A 124 -17.44 0.03 -10.35
CA ASN A 124 -16.03 -0.29 -10.11
C ASN A 124 -15.31 -0.51 -11.44
N LEU A 125 -14.25 0.27 -11.67
CA LEU A 125 -13.42 0.21 -12.86
C LEU A 125 -11.95 0.02 -12.46
N PHE A 126 -11.36 -1.09 -12.91
CA PHE A 126 -9.96 -1.44 -12.69
C PHE A 126 -9.27 -1.62 -14.04
N LEU A 127 -8.30 -0.77 -14.36
CA LEU A 127 -7.57 -0.83 -15.62
C LEU A 127 -6.08 -0.91 -15.32
N HIS A 128 -5.42 -1.90 -15.90
CA HIS A 128 -3.99 -2.14 -15.75
C HIS A 128 -3.32 -2.20 -17.13
N SER A 129 -2.43 -1.25 -17.40
CA SER A 129 -1.81 -1.02 -18.71
C SER A 129 -2.83 -0.84 -19.85
N VAL A 130 -3.99 -0.23 -19.53
CA VAL A 130 -5.04 0.10 -20.48
C VAL A 130 -5.35 1.60 -20.44
N HIS A 131 -5.33 2.23 -21.61
CA HIS A 131 -5.70 3.62 -21.80
C HIS A 131 -7.17 3.77 -22.15
N ILE A 132 -7.76 4.89 -21.77
CA ILE A 132 -9.15 5.23 -22.06
C ILE A 132 -9.26 6.67 -22.56
N GLU A 133 -10.33 6.95 -23.29
CA GLU A 133 -10.71 8.30 -23.67
C GLU A 133 -11.37 9.02 -22.48
N TRP A 134 -10.73 10.05 -21.93
CA TRP A 134 -11.20 10.68 -20.70
C TRP A 134 -12.41 11.60 -20.88
N ASP A 135 -12.46 12.36 -21.96
CA ASP A 135 -13.50 13.37 -22.17
C ASP A 135 -14.88 12.76 -22.47
N HIS A 136 -14.94 11.63 -23.14
CA HIS A 136 -16.21 11.09 -23.64
C HIS A 136 -16.50 9.64 -23.23
N SER A 137 -15.61 8.99 -22.47
CA SER A 137 -15.86 7.59 -22.08
C SER A 137 -17.11 7.45 -21.21
N PRO A 138 -18.06 6.58 -21.59
CA PRO A 138 -19.21 6.26 -20.76
C PRO A 138 -18.83 5.48 -19.49
N LEU A 139 -17.62 4.92 -19.43
CA LEU A 139 -17.11 4.15 -18.29
C LEU A 139 -16.79 5.03 -17.07
N LEU A 140 -16.51 6.32 -17.29
CA LEU A 140 -16.12 7.27 -16.24
C LEU A 140 -17.33 8.04 -15.70
N ARG A 141 -18.44 7.34 -15.43
CA ARG A 141 -19.68 7.91 -14.90
C ARG A 141 -20.16 7.09 -13.72
N ASN A 142 -20.61 7.77 -12.65
CA ASN A 142 -21.20 7.12 -11.47
C ASN A 142 -20.30 6.07 -10.79
N LEU A 143 -18.98 6.15 -10.97
CA LEU A 143 -18.06 5.23 -10.32
C LEU A 143 -18.03 5.46 -8.80
N THR A 144 -17.94 4.36 -8.05
CA THR A 144 -17.59 4.32 -6.63
C THR A 144 -16.13 3.95 -6.43
N GLU A 145 -15.53 3.21 -7.36
CA GLU A 145 -14.12 2.84 -7.31
C GLU A 145 -13.48 2.96 -8.70
N LEU A 146 -12.36 3.68 -8.74
CA LEU A 146 -11.54 3.83 -9.94
C LEU A 146 -10.09 3.47 -9.59
N ARG A 147 -9.56 2.44 -10.25
CA ARG A 147 -8.16 2.01 -10.15
C ARG A 147 -7.54 2.02 -11.53
N LEU A 148 -6.56 2.87 -11.73
CA LEU A 148 -5.82 2.97 -12.98
C LEU A 148 -4.35 2.72 -12.69
N GLU A 149 -3.79 1.75 -13.39
CA GLU A 149 -2.38 1.38 -13.36
C GLU A 149 -1.87 1.42 -14.79
N THR A 150 -0.74 2.08 -15.03
CA THR A 150 -0.09 2.08 -16.34
C THR A 150 1.39 1.81 -16.21
N TYR A 151 1.96 1.09 -17.17
CA TYR A 151 3.39 0.95 -17.35
C TYR A 151 3.86 1.82 -18.53
N GLY A 152 4.59 2.88 -18.21
CA GLY A 152 5.35 3.66 -19.19
C GLY A 152 4.73 5.01 -19.58
N LEU A 153 5.45 5.72 -20.46
CA LEU A 153 5.12 7.05 -20.96
C LEU A 153 4.09 6.94 -22.10
N GLY A 154 2.84 7.26 -21.82
CA GLY A 154 1.77 7.31 -22.83
C GLY A 154 0.39 7.19 -22.23
N GLY A 155 -0.61 7.83 -22.85
CA GLY A 155 -2.03 7.68 -22.49
C GLY A 155 -2.46 8.23 -21.12
N GLN A 156 -1.60 9.01 -20.46
CA GLN A 156 -2.02 9.87 -19.36
C GLN A 156 -3.04 10.90 -19.88
N PRO A 157 -4.06 11.25 -19.08
CA PRO A 157 -4.91 12.39 -19.40
C PRO A 157 -4.13 13.70 -19.34
N THR A 158 -4.65 14.74 -19.96
CA THR A 158 -4.38 16.12 -19.57
C THR A 158 -5.02 16.44 -18.21
N TRP A 159 -4.56 17.49 -17.52
CA TRP A 159 -5.22 17.94 -16.29
C TRP A 159 -6.71 18.24 -16.50
N ARG A 160 -7.05 18.86 -17.63
CA ARG A 160 -8.45 19.17 -17.98
C ARG A 160 -9.30 17.92 -18.06
N GLU A 161 -8.83 16.91 -18.78
CA GLU A 161 -9.51 15.63 -18.96
C GLU A 161 -9.72 14.92 -17.62
N LEU A 162 -8.67 14.82 -16.80
CA LEU A 162 -8.72 14.18 -15.48
C LEU A 162 -9.72 14.87 -14.55
N ILE A 163 -9.61 16.18 -14.39
CA ILE A 163 -10.49 16.96 -13.49
C ILE A 163 -11.93 16.94 -14.00
N THR A 164 -12.14 17.01 -15.32
CA THR A 164 -13.48 16.92 -15.92
C THR A 164 -14.08 15.53 -15.72
N ALA A 165 -13.29 14.46 -15.81
CA ALA A 165 -13.74 13.10 -15.48
C ALA A 165 -14.09 12.95 -14.01
N LEU A 166 -13.23 13.42 -13.08
CA LEU A 166 -13.48 13.36 -11.64
C LEU A 166 -14.77 14.09 -11.24
N ASN A 167 -15.05 15.26 -11.85
CA ASN A 167 -16.29 15.99 -11.64
C ASN A 167 -17.57 15.20 -12.04
N ARG A 168 -17.44 14.23 -12.95
CA ARG A 168 -18.55 13.34 -13.37
C ARG A 168 -18.73 12.13 -12.44
N MET A 169 -17.86 11.96 -11.45
CA MET A 169 -17.84 10.82 -10.53
C MET A 169 -18.07 11.28 -9.08
N SER A 170 -19.17 11.99 -8.82
CA SER A 170 -19.49 12.51 -7.48
C SER A 170 -19.75 11.41 -6.43
N THR A 171 -19.98 10.18 -6.85
CA THR A 171 -20.16 8.98 -6.02
C THR A 171 -18.85 8.26 -5.67
N LEU A 172 -17.70 8.76 -6.15
CA LEU A 172 -16.42 8.10 -6.01
C LEU A 172 -16.00 8.02 -4.54
N LYS A 173 -15.69 6.80 -4.08
CA LYS A 173 -15.24 6.47 -2.72
C LYS A 173 -13.78 6.07 -2.67
N SER A 174 -13.29 5.37 -3.70
CA SER A 174 -11.91 4.91 -3.78
C SER A 174 -11.31 5.37 -5.11
N LEU A 175 -10.17 6.07 -5.02
CA LEU A 175 -9.40 6.52 -6.18
C LEU A 175 -7.97 6.01 -6.06
N TYR A 176 -7.57 5.14 -6.99
CA TYR A 176 -6.22 4.63 -7.09
C TYR A 176 -5.64 5.03 -8.45
N LEU A 177 -4.52 5.75 -8.44
CA LEU A 177 -3.82 6.23 -9.62
C LEU A 177 -2.34 5.86 -9.51
N ASP A 178 -1.91 4.89 -10.30
CA ASP A 178 -0.51 4.50 -10.45
C ASP A 178 0.03 4.96 -11.80
N SER A 179 0.91 5.95 -11.76
CA SER A 179 1.60 6.53 -12.91
C SER A 179 0.63 7.14 -13.95
N MET A 180 -0.55 7.58 -13.49
CA MET A 180 -1.64 8.12 -14.33
C MET A 180 -1.90 9.62 -14.14
N LEU A 181 -1.10 10.30 -13.32
CA LEU A 181 -1.17 11.75 -13.20
C LEU A 181 -0.54 12.41 -14.44
N PRO A 182 -1.08 13.53 -14.94
CA PRO A 182 -0.48 14.25 -16.06
C PRO A 182 0.89 14.82 -15.70
N ASP A 183 1.87 14.63 -16.57
CA ASP A 183 3.24 15.14 -16.37
C ASP A 183 3.40 16.64 -16.66
N ASP A 184 2.53 17.23 -17.49
CA ASP A 184 2.66 18.63 -17.91
C ASP A 184 1.94 19.59 -16.94
N PRO A 185 2.66 20.38 -16.11
CA PRO A 185 2.04 21.36 -15.23
C PRO A 185 1.50 22.58 -15.98
N PHE A 186 1.92 22.83 -17.23
CA PHE A 186 1.51 24.01 -18.00
C PHE A 186 0.06 23.94 -18.49
N ASP A 187 -0.52 22.74 -18.55
CA ASP A 187 -1.93 22.53 -18.86
C ASP A 187 -2.85 22.74 -17.63
N ALA A 188 -2.28 23.03 -16.45
CA ALA A 188 -3.02 23.23 -15.20
C ALA A 188 -3.62 24.64 -15.02
N ALA A 189 -3.49 25.53 -16.01
CA ALA A 189 -4.24 26.80 -16.07
C ALA A 189 -5.72 26.54 -16.42
N LEU A 190 -6.35 25.66 -15.64
CA LEU A 190 -7.76 25.33 -15.73
C LEU A 190 -8.59 26.47 -15.15
N ASP A 191 -9.74 26.73 -15.78
CA ASP A 191 -10.76 27.60 -15.22
C ASP A 191 -11.09 27.14 -13.79
N ASP A 192 -11.09 28.09 -12.84
CA ASP A 192 -10.99 28.02 -11.36
C ASP A 192 -11.95 27.09 -10.57
N ILE A 193 -12.45 25.97 -11.12
CA ILE A 193 -13.40 25.09 -10.42
C ILE A 193 -12.74 23.74 -10.08
N PRO A 194 -12.17 23.62 -8.87
CA PRO A 194 -11.68 22.36 -8.34
C PRO A 194 -12.74 21.26 -8.39
N ALA A 195 -12.33 20.03 -8.72
CA ALA A 195 -13.24 18.89 -8.68
C ALA A 195 -13.70 18.60 -7.26
N HIS A 196 -15.01 18.38 -7.07
CA HIS A 196 -15.57 18.11 -5.75
C HIS A 196 -15.86 16.62 -5.59
N LEU A 197 -15.14 15.96 -4.69
CA LEU A 197 -15.27 14.52 -4.40
C LEU A 197 -15.78 14.30 -2.97
N PRO A 198 -17.05 14.61 -2.67
CA PRO A 198 -17.56 14.65 -1.30
C PRO A 198 -17.61 13.28 -0.61
N ASN A 199 -17.63 12.19 -1.38
CA ASN A 199 -17.75 10.82 -0.87
C ASN A 199 -16.42 10.07 -0.86
N LEU A 200 -15.30 10.74 -1.14
CA LEU A 200 -14.01 10.06 -1.29
C LEU A 200 -13.49 9.59 0.08
N GLU A 201 -13.43 8.29 0.28
CA GLU A 201 -12.99 7.67 1.53
C GLU A 201 -11.50 7.29 1.48
N SER A 202 -10.99 6.96 0.30
CA SER A 202 -9.61 6.52 0.08
C SER A 202 -9.01 7.09 -1.21
N ILE A 203 -7.77 7.57 -1.12
CA ILE A 203 -6.96 7.93 -2.28
C ILE A 203 -5.60 7.25 -2.21
N ILE A 204 -5.17 6.63 -3.31
CA ILE A 204 -3.88 5.98 -3.44
C ILE A 204 -3.19 6.53 -4.68
N PHE A 205 -2.10 7.25 -4.48
CA PHE A 205 -1.20 7.67 -5.54
C PHE A 205 0.04 6.80 -5.53
N ARG A 206 0.40 6.28 -6.69
CA ARG A 206 1.69 5.65 -6.95
C ARG A 206 2.30 6.35 -8.15
N SER A 207 2.93 7.48 -7.95
CA SER A 207 3.53 8.19 -9.07
C SER A 207 4.99 7.76 -9.24
N ILE A 208 5.39 7.40 -10.46
CA ILE A 208 6.80 7.39 -10.85
C ILE A 208 7.34 8.80 -11.17
N TYR A 209 6.45 9.80 -11.20
CA TYR A 209 6.74 11.16 -11.64
C TYR A 209 6.97 12.12 -10.47
N SER A 210 7.27 13.38 -10.81
CA SER A 210 7.51 14.44 -9.84
C SER A 210 6.35 14.56 -8.85
N MET A 211 6.71 14.78 -7.59
CA MET A 211 5.82 15.13 -6.51
C MET A 211 4.95 16.36 -6.81
N ASP A 212 5.38 17.24 -7.71
CA ASP A 212 4.63 18.42 -8.15
C ASP A 212 3.30 18.03 -8.82
N THR A 213 3.23 16.86 -9.46
CA THR A 213 1.99 16.34 -10.05
C THR A 213 0.96 16.01 -8.97
N VAL A 214 1.39 15.39 -7.88
CA VAL A 214 0.53 15.10 -6.72
C VAL A 214 0.08 16.41 -6.07
N VAL A 215 0.98 17.38 -5.92
CA VAL A 215 0.66 18.72 -5.41
C VAL A 215 -0.40 19.40 -6.27
N THR A 216 -0.19 19.38 -7.59
CA THR A 216 -1.11 19.96 -8.57
C THR A 216 -2.47 19.29 -8.48
N PHE A 217 -2.53 17.96 -8.41
CA PHE A 217 -3.78 17.23 -8.21
C PHE A 217 -4.50 17.69 -6.95
N LEU A 218 -3.81 17.68 -5.80
CA LEU A 218 -4.42 18.00 -4.51
C LEU A 218 -4.94 19.44 -4.50
N ASN A 219 -4.26 20.38 -5.17
CA ASN A 219 -4.75 21.75 -5.34
C ASN A 219 -6.02 21.85 -6.20
N GLN A 220 -6.21 20.93 -7.13
CA GLN A 220 -7.32 20.92 -8.09
C GLN A 220 -8.53 20.10 -7.62
N VAL A 221 -8.47 19.49 -6.42
CA VAL A 221 -9.54 18.64 -5.90
C VAL A 221 -9.92 19.03 -4.47
N LYS A 222 -11.23 19.19 -4.22
CA LYS A 222 -11.80 19.34 -2.88
C LYS A 222 -12.02 17.97 -2.27
N LEU A 223 -11.22 17.67 -1.25
CA LEU A 223 -11.20 16.41 -0.53
C LEU A 223 -11.98 16.49 0.80
N PRO A 224 -12.61 15.40 1.24
CA PRO A 224 -13.29 15.37 2.52
C PRO A 224 -12.28 15.25 3.68
N PRO A 225 -12.64 15.75 4.89
CA PRO A 225 -11.71 15.84 6.03
C PRO A 225 -11.33 14.49 6.66
N ASP A 226 -12.09 13.44 6.39
CA ASP A 226 -11.89 12.07 6.87
C ASP A 226 -11.25 11.14 5.83
N LEU A 227 -10.78 11.69 4.71
CA LEU A 227 -10.08 10.96 3.66
C LEU A 227 -8.86 10.20 4.21
N LYS A 228 -8.73 8.95 3.78
CA LYS A 228 -7.51 8.16 3.96
C LYS A 228 -6.64 8.31 2.71
N ALA A 229 -5.36 8.65 2.88
CA ALA A 229 -4.48 8.92 1.76
C ALA A 229 -3.23 8.05 1.83
N PHE A 230 -2.87 7.41 0.72
CA PHE A 230 -1.59 6.74 0.53
C PHE A 230 -0.88 7.38 -0.65
N ILE A 231 0.28 7.99 -0.42
CA ILE A 231 1.04 8.71 -1.44
C ILE A 231 2.41 8.08 -1.56
N MET A 232 2.58 7.29 -2.62
CA MET A 232 3.84 6.67 -2.97
C MET A 232 4.44 7.43 -4.13
N SER A 233 5.65 7.95 -3.91
CA SER A 233 6.45 8.64 -4.91
C SER A 233 7.66 7.78 -5.22
N ASN A 234 7.66 7.15 -6.38
CA ASN A 234 8.82 6.45 -6.89
C ASN A 234 9.62 7.42 -7.74
N SER A 235 10.58 8.13 -7.15
CA SER A 235 11.51 8.89 -7.97
C SER A 235 12.43 7.91 -8.72
N ASP A 236 12.33 7.88 -10.05
CA ASP A 236 13.22 7.14 -10.95
C ASP A 236 14.65 7.75 -10.94
N GLY A 237 15.32 7.67 -9.80
CA GLY A 237 16.67 8.18 -9.58
C GLY A 237 16.78 9.70 -9.35
N TYR A 238 15.67 10.46 -9.40
CA TYR A 238 15.66 11.89 -9.09
C TYR A 238 15.31 12.15 -7.62
N TYR A 239 16.31 12.49 -6.81
CA TYR A 239 16.06 12.81 -5.40
C TYR A 239 15.20 14.07 -5.29
N PRO A 240 14.00 14.01 -4.68
CA PRO A 240 13.25 15.22 -4.43
C PRO A 240 14.09 16.14 -3.56
N SER A 241 14.21 17.39 -3.97
CA SER A 241 14.83 18.42 -3.16
C SER A 241 14.04 18.61 -1.87
N ARG A 242 14.71 19.13 -0.83
CA ARG A 242 14.05 19.53 0.43
C ARG A 242 12.86 20.47 0.19
N GLY A 243 12.92 21.30 -0.85
CA GLY A 243 11.84 22.20 -1.24
C GLY A 243 10.60 21.46 -1.73
N GLU A 244 10.76 20.51 -2.65
CA GLU A 244 9.66 19.71 -3.22
C GLU A 244 8.96 18.87 -2.13
N PHE A 245 9.74 18.24 -1.25
CA PHE A 245 9.17 17.48 -0.14
C PHE A 245 8.34 18.38 0.81
N ARG A 246 8.84 19.58 1.10
CA ARG A 246 8.12 20.56 1.91
C ARG A 246 6.85 21.04 1.24
N GLU A 247 6.86 21.24 -0.07
CA GLU A 247 5.67 21.68 -0.82
C GLU A 247 4.57 20.63 -0.80
N VAL A 248 4.91 19.35 -1.06
CA VAL A 248 3.96 18.23 -0.93
C VAL A 248 3.36 18.19 0.45
N TYR A 249 4.19 18.37 1.47
CA TYR A 249 3.67 18.41 2.81
C TYR A 249 2.76 19.60 3.05
N ASP A 250 3.15 20.81 2.69
CA ASP A 250 2.35 22.01 2.93
C ASP A 250 0.97 21.86 2.28
N VAL A 251 0.92 21.15 1.16
CA VAL A 251 -0.31 20.70 0.50
C VAL A 251 -1.04 19.65 1.33
N ILE A 252 -0.42 18.53 1.70
CA ILE A 252 -1.06 17.48 2.52
C ILE A 252 -1.59 18.04 3.83
N ASN A 253 -0.81 18.85 4.55
CA ASN A 253 -1.20 19.46 5.82
C ASN A 253 -2.34 20.49 5.66
N ARG A 254 -2.46 21.14 4.50
CA ARG A 254 -3.59 22.01 4.19
C ARG A 254 -4.88 21.23 3.93
N PHE A 255 -4.80 20.10 3.24
CA PHE A 255 -5.97 19.29 2.91
C PHE A 255 -6.36 18.34 4.04
N LEU A 256 -5.38 17.88 4.81
CA LEU A 256 -5.49 16.81 5.79
C LEU A 256 -4.79 17.21 7.11
N PRO A 257 -5.09 18.39 7.70
CA PRO A 257 -4.39 18.88 8.90
C PRO A 257 -4.53 17.94 10.10
N ASP A 258 -5.69 17.29 10.21
CA ASP A 258 -5.98 16.35 11.29
C ASP A 258 -5.33 14.98 11.07
N LEU A 259 -4.86 14.69 9.87
CA LEU A 259 -4.45 13.34 9.50
C LEU A 259 -3.09 13.00 10.13
N CYS A 260 -2.15 13.95 10.08
CA CYS A 260 -0.87 13.84 10.78
C CYS A 260 -1.06 13.80 12.30
N SER A 261 -1.99 14.61 12.83
CA SER A 261 -2.28 14.63 14.27
C SER A 261 -2.99 13.38 14.77
N LYS A 262 -3.64 12.61 13.87
CA LYS A 262 -4.23 11.30 14.16
C LYS A 262 -3.21 10.16 14.08
N ALA A 263 -2.10 10.30 13.36
CA ALA A 263 -1.09 9.24 13.26
C ALA A 263 -0.54 8.83 14.65
N ARG A 264 -0.58 7.53 14.95
CA ARG A 264 -0.09 6.91 16.20
C ARG A 264 0.94 5.83 15.96
N TYR A 265 0.96 5.25 14.77
CA TYR A 265 1.85 4.16 14.37
C TYR A 265 2.67 4.62 13.18
N MET A 266 3.95 4.33 13.20
CA MET A 266 4.89 4.58 12.12
C MET A 266 5.60 3.28 11.79
N TYR A 267 5.68 2.97 10.51
CA TYR A 267 6.46 1.87 9.96
C TYR A 267 7.52 2.45 9.04
N MET A 268 8.78 2.07 9.27
CA MET A 268 9.90 2.50 8.47
C MET A 268 10.62 1.29 7.92
N ARG A 269 11.03 1.32 6.65
CA ARG A 269 11.74 0.20 6.02
C ARG A 269 12.72 0.71 4.98
N HIS A 270 13.92 0.17 4.96
CA HIS A 270 14.84 0.32 3.84
C HIS A 270 14.88 -0.97 3.01
N TRP A 271 15.04 -0.82 1.71
CA TRP A 271 15.15 -1.92 0.76
C TRP A 271 16.52 -1.88 0.11
N PRO A 272 17.52 -2.62 0.62
CA PRO A 272 18.92 -2.50 0.19
C PRO A 272 19.11 -2.66 -1.32
N TRP A 273 18.38 -3.62 -1.91
CA TRP A 273 18.46 -3.97 -3.33
C TRP A 273 17.96 -2.85 -4.26
N THR A 274 17.03 -2.04 -3.77
CA THR A 274 16.41 -0.96 -4.55
C THR A 274 16.85 0.43 -4.07
N GLY A 275 17.51 0.52 -2.91
CA GLY A 275 17.78 1.79 -2.25
C GLY A 275 16.54 2.51 -1.71
N ASN A 276 15.35 1.92 -1.81
CA ASN A 276 14.08 2.54 -1.41
C ASN A 276 13.93 2.63 0.10
N PHE A 277 13.30 3.71 0.56
CA PHE A 277 13.02 3.99 1.95
C PHE A 277 11.55 4.35 2.16
N ASP A 278 10.86 3.54 2.93
CA ASP A 278 9.43 3.67 3.15
C ASP A 278 9.17 4.25 4.54
N ILE A 279 8.30 5.25 4.66
CA ILE A 279 7.76 5.75 5.94
C ILE A 279 6.23 5.74 5.86
N THR A 280 5.59 4.76 6.47
CA THR A 280 4.13 4.65 6.50
C THR A 280 3.57 4.98 7.88
N CYS A 281 2.56 5.82 7.96
CA CYS A 281 1.90 6.24 9.19
C CYS A 281 0.43 5.81 9.25
N PHE A 282 -0.03 5.35 10.42
CA PHE A 282 -1.40 4.88 10.67
C PHE A 282 -1.94 5.52 11.96
N ALA A 283 -3.25 5.82 12.06
CA ALA A 283 -3.85 6.22 13.35
C ALA A 283 -4.31 5.03 14.18
N THR A 284 -4.76 3.97 13.52
CA THR A 284 -5.11 2.71 14.15
C THR A 284 -4.07 1.67 13.79
N LEU A 285 -3.82 0.75 14.71
CA LEU A 285 -2.99 -0.41 14.44
C LEU A 285 -3.74 -1.28 13.42
N PRO A 286 -3.16 -1.59 12.25
CA PRO A 286 -3.72 -2.59 11.34
C PRO A 286 -3.94 -3.92 12.07
N ASP A 287 -5.04 -4.63 11.78
CA ASP A 287 -5.35 -5.91 12.46
C ASP A 287 -4.22 -6.93 12.27
N ARG A 288 -3.47 -6.80 11.18
CA ARG A 288 -2.33 -7.65 10.81
C ARG A 288 -0.96 -7.01 11.07
N PHE A 289 -0.89 -5.90 11.79
CA PHE A 289 0.36 -5.17 12.02
C PHE A 289 1.42 -6.00 12.74
N TYR A 290 1.01 -7.01 13.51
CA TYR A 290 1.94 -7.91 14.19
C TYR A 290 2.23 -9.20 13.42
N ASP A 291 1.31 -9.66 12.58
CA ASP A 291 1.36 -11.01 11.99
C ASP A 291 1.88 -11.05 10.55
N GLN A 292 1.76 -9.94 9.80
CA GLN A 292 2.27 -9.89 8.42
C GLN A 292 3.72 -9.37 8.38
N LEU A 293 4.62 -10.32 8.19
CA LEU A 293 6.05 -10.13 7.92
C LEU A 293 6.32 -9.74 6.46
N TYR A 294 5.41 -10.11 5.55
CA TYR A 294 5.53 -9.90 4.11
C TYR A 294 4.41 -9.00 3.62
N TYR A 295 4.77 -7.71 3.48
CA TYR A 295 3.96 -6.62 2.92
C TYR A 295 2.68 -6.33 3.73
N PRO A 296 2.53 -5.13 4.33
CA PRO A 296 1.17 -4.66 4.54
C PRO A 296 0.53 -4.65 3.16
N ASP A 297 -0.50 -5.48 2.99
CA ASP A 297 -1.30 -5.45 1.79
C ASP A 297 -2.05 -4.10 1.84
N TYR A 298 -1.40 -3.05 1.30
CA TYR A 298 -1.84 -1.65 1.39
C TYR A 298 -3.26 -1.47 0.85
N GLU A 299 -3.76 -2.47 0.13
CA GLU A 299 -5.12 -2.55 -0.40
C GLU A 299 -6.17 -2.87 0.67
N THR A 300 -5.80 -3.51 1.78
CA THR A 300 -6.77 -4.03 2.77
C THR A 300 -6.89 -3.19 4.04
N ASP A 301 -5.81 -2.52 4.46
CA ASP A 301 -5.82 -1.62 5.61
C ASP A 301 -5.32 -0.24 5.15
N PRO A 302 -6.22 0.68 4.79
CA PRO A 302 -5.82 1.98 4.27
C PRO A 302 -5.02 2.71 5.36
N ALA A 303 -3.71 2.84 5.12
CA ALA A 303 -2.87 3.72 5.90
C ALA A 303 -3.51 5.10 5.90
N ILE A 304 -3.41 5.78 7.03
CA ILE A 304 -3.93 7.13 7.15
C ILE A 304 -3.07 8.07 6.34
N ILE A 305 -1.74 7.91 6.41
CA ILE A 305 -0.79 8.52 5.49
C ILE A 305 0.34 7.54 5.23
N GLY A 306 0.47 7.03 4.01
CA GLY A 306 1.70 6.35 3.59
C GLY A 306 2.58 7.25 2.76
N PHE A 307 3.87 7.33 3.08
CA PHE A 307 4.89 7.86 2.18
C PHE A 307 5.88 6.75 1.84
N LYS A 308 6.13 6.56 0.56
CA LYS A 308 7.23 5.74 0.10
C LYS A 308 8.13 6.61 -0.75
N LEU A 309 9.40 6.69 -0.35
CA LEU A 309 10.44 7.46 -1.01
C LEU A 309 11.40 6.46 -1.66
N CYS A 310 11.43 6.43 -2.98
CA CYS A 310 12.34 5.54 -3.69
C CYS A 310 13.68 6.22 -3.98
N TYR A 311 14.76 5.45 -3.95
CA TYR A 311 16.13 5.90 -4.25
C TYR A 311 16.52 7.17 -3.50
N VAL A 312 17.06 7.03 -2.27
CA VAL A 312 17.70 8.15 -1.55
C VAL A 312 19.19 7.83 -1.35
N SER A 313 20.08 8.72 -1.85
CA SER A 313 21.51 8.65 -1.59
C SER A 313 21.74 8.80 -0.09
N GLU A 314 22.69 8.07 0.49
CA GLU A 314 22.86 7.98 1.94
C GLU A 314 22.94 9.36 2.63
N GLY A 315 23.61 10.33 2.01
CA GLY A 315 23.73 11.69 2.55
C GLY A 315 22.41 12.48 2.64
N ASN A 316 21.43 12.20 1.79
CA ASN A 316 20.14 12.91 1.77
C ASN A 316 19.09 12.27 2.69
N ARG A 317 19.31 11.04 3.18
CA ARG A 317 18.35 10.30 4.00
C ARG A 317 18.09 10.95 5.35
N ILE A 318 19.16 11.39 6.03
CA ILE A 318 19.05 12.03 7.35
C ILE A 318 18.20 13.30 7.25
N THR A 319 18.49 14.15 6.26
CA THR A 319 17.72 15.37 6.04
C THR A 319 16.27 15.06 5.71
N LEU A 320 16.00 14.00 4.93
CA LEU A 320 14.64 13.59 4.59
C LEU A 320 13.85 13.04 5.79
N VAL A 321 14.45 12.25 6.68
CA VAL A 321 13.77 11.79 7.90
C VAL A 321 13.54 12.95 8.86
N ASP A 322 14.55 13.80 9.05
CA ASP A 322 14.47 15.02 9.85
C ASP A 322 13.35 15.93 9.35
N ASP A 323 13.33 16.16 8.03
CA ASP A 323 12.31 16.93 7.35
C ASP A 323 10.96 16.24 7.49
N ALA A 324 10.79 14.98 7.07
CA ALA A 324 9.54 14.25 7.20
C ALA A 324 8.94 14.36 8.60
N VAL A 325 9.72 14.11 9.66
CA VAL A 325 9.18 14.09 11.02
C VAL A 325 8.86 15.50 11.54
N ASN A 326 9.74 16.47 11.30
CA ASN A 326 9.53 17.86 11.69
C ASN A 326 8.35 18.48 10.95
N ILE A 327 8.37 18.29 9.64
CA ILE A 327 7.41 18.81 8.70
C ILE A 327 6.07 18.17 9.04
N LEU A 328 5.93 16.83 9.03
CA LEU A 328 4.69 16.10 9.36
C LEU A 328 4.26 16.20 10.83
N LYS A 329 5.03 16.87 11.70
CA LYS A 329 4.73 17.03 13.13
C LYS A 329 4.38 15.68 13.79
N LEU A 330 5.15 14.64 13.51
CA LEU A 330 4.84 13.26 13.96
C LEU A 330 5.22 13.03 15.44
N ASN A 331 5.25 14.08 16.25
CA ASN A 331 5.59 14.00 17.67
C ASN A 331 4.56 13.21 18.51
N HIS A 332 3.41 12.86 17.93
CA HIS A 332 2.36 12.05 18.54
C HIS A 332 2.47 10.55 18.29
N ILE A 333 3.46 10.10 17.52
CA ILE A 333 3.67 8.67 17.26
C ILE A 333 3.99 7.96 18.57
N ARG A 334 3.26 6.87 18.82
CA ARG A 334 3.37 6.04 20.02
C ARG A 334 4.01 4.69 19.72
N HIS A 335 3.93 4.23 18.47
CA HIS A 335 4.48 2.95 18.04
C HIS A 335 5.34 3.17 16.81
N LEU A 336 6.61 2.79 16.91
CA LEU A 336 7.56 2.81 15.81
C LEU A 336 7.94 1.37 15.48
N ARG A 337 7.69 0.96 14.25
CA ARG A 337 8.11 -0.31 13.69
C ARG A 337 9.23 -0.05 12.67
N ILE A 338 10.37 -0.68 12.88
CA ILE A 338 11.58 -0.54 12.07
C ILE A 338 11.81 -1.88 11.36
N GLY A 339 11.64 -1.86 10.05
CA GLY A 339 11.99 -2.96 9.15
C GLY A 339 13.48 -2.99 8.86
N LYS A 340 13.84 -3.77 7.83
CA LYS A 340 15.22 -4.06 7.45
C LYS A 340 16.03 -2.79 7.10
N ASP A 341 17.31 -2.76 7.52
CA ASP A 341 18.40 -1.90 7.02
C ASP A 341 18.23 -0.36 7.12
N ILE A 342 17.76 0.20 8.24
CA ILE A 342 17.74 1.67 8.41
C ILE A 342 19.15 2.18 8.74
N GLY A 343 19.72 3.06 7.92
CA GLY A 343 21.07 3.61 8.17
C GLY A 343 21.31 4.13 9.61
N ASP A 344 22.57 4.05 10.05
CA ASP A 344 23.01 4.42 11.39
C ASP A 344 22.69 5.89 11.78
N PRO A 345 22.85 6.91 10.90
CA PRO A 345 22.66 8.30 11.33
C PRO A 345 21.20 8.79 11.34
N GLU A 346 20.27 8.11 10.66
CA GLU A 346 18.87 8.55 10.54
C GLU A 346 18.07 8.30 11.81
N LEU A 347 18.33 7.17 12.46
CA LEU A 347 17.53 6.70 13.58
C LEU A 347 17.69 7.53 14.87
N PRO A 348 18.91 7.99 15.27
CA PRO A 348 19.06 8.89 16.40
C PRO A 348 18.29 10.20 16.21
N ALA A 349 18.34 10.78 15.01
CA ALA A 349 17.63 12.01 14.69
C ALA A 349 16.11 11.81 14.80
N LEU A 350 15.57 10.77 14.16
CA LEU A 350 14.17 10.39 14.26
C LEU A 350 13.69 10.28 15.71
N LEU A 351 14.40 9.50 16.54
CA LEU A 351 13.95 9.19 17.90
C LEU A 351 13.88 10.43 18.79
N GLN A 352 14.69 11.47 18.51
CA GLN A 352 14.61 12.76 19.22
C GLN A 352 13.29 13.50 18.98
N TYR A 353 12.60 13.22 17.87
CA TYR A 353 11.35 13.88 17.51
C TYR A 353 10.09 13.16 17.97
N LEU A 354 10.22 11.98 18.59
CA LEU A 354 9.09 11.15 18.99
C LEU A 354 8.96 11.09 20.52
N PRO A 355 8.63 12.19 21.21
CA PRO A 355 8.56 12.24 22.67
C PRO A 355 7.42 11.36 23.24
N GLU A 356 6.39 11.10 22.44
CA GLU A 356 5.24 10.25 22.81
C GLU A 356 5.47 8.76 22.53
N LEU A 357 6.65 8.37 22.04
CA LEU A 357 6.95 7.01 21.65
C LEU A 357 6.89 6.06 22.86
N ARG A 358 6.06 5.03 22.77
CA ARG A 358 5.83 4.02 23.82
C ARG A 358 6.36 2.66 23.46
N VAL A 359 6.29 2.29 22.18
CA VAL A 359 6.68 0.97 21.69
C VAL A 359 7.64 1.14 20.52
N ILE A 360 8.78 0.47 20.59
CA ILE A 360 9.68 0.28 19.45
C ILE A 360 9.68 -1.20 19.11
N GLN A 361 9.39 -1.52 17.86
CA GLN A 361 9.53 -2.87 17.33
C GLN A 361 10.55 -2.84 16.19
N VAL A 362 11.51 -3.75 16.24
CA VAL A 362 12.61 -3.80 15.28
C VAL A 362 12.78 -5.19 14.72
N PHE A 363 13.08 -5.25 13.42
CA PHE A 363 13.27 -6.47 12.67
C PHE A 363 14.69 -6.62 12.13
N GLU A 364 15.20 -7.85 12.14
CA GLU A 364 16.45 -8.23 11.48
C GLU A 364 17.65 -7.32 11.87
N ARG A 365 18.44 -6.88 10.88
CA ARG A 365 19.64 -6.03 11.02
C ARG A 365 19.39 -4.72 11.74
N ALA A 366 18.16 -4.20 11.69
CA ALA A 366 17.88 -2.92 12.28
C ALA A 366 17.96 -2.92 13.80
N THR A 367 18.08 -4.09 14.42
CA THR A 367 18.36 -4.22 15.86
C THR A 367 19.69 -3.60 16.23
N VAL A 368 20.75 -3.84 15.46
CA VAL A 368 22.09 -3.27 15.73
C VAL A 368 22.02 -1.74 15.60
N GLN A 369 21.38 -1.26 14.53
CA GLN A 369 21.19 0.16 14.22
C GLN A 369 20.38 0.85 15.32
N LEU A 370 19.31 0.21 15.80
CA LEU A 370 18.53 0.69 16.94
C LEU A 370 19.37 0.81 18.19
N VAL A 371 20.09 -0.24 18.57
CA VAL A 371 20.89 -0.23 19.80
C VAL A 371 21.98 0.83 19.76
N GLN A 372 22.67 0.95 18.63
CA GLN A 372 23.65 2.02 18.42
C GLN A 372 22.97 3.39 18.55
N ALA A 373 21.85 3.60 17.87
CA ALA A 373 21.12 4.86 17.94
C ALA A 373 20.70 5.22 19.37
N LEU A 374 20.21 4.26 20.15
CA LEU A 374 19.81 4.46 21.54
C LEU A 374 20.96 4.96 22.43
N ASN A 375 22.21 4.60 22.11
CA ASN A 375 23.39 5.08 22.82
C ASN A 375 23.88 6.47 22.37
N PHE A 376 23.58 6.86 21.13
CA PHE A 376 24.02 8.14 20.57
C PHE A 376 23.01 9.28 20.71
N ILE A 377 21.74 8.97 21.00
CA ILE A 377 20.72 10.02 21.16
C ILE A 377 21.11 10.92 22.34
N GLN A 378 21.09 12.23 22.11
CA GLN A 378 21.15 13.22 23.18
C GLN A 378 19.77 13.86 23.35
N PRO A 379 19.33 14.14 24.59
CA PRO A 379 18.10 14.88 24.82
C PRO A 379 18.16 16.27 24.17
N ARG A 380 17.31 16.54 23.18
CA ARG A 380 17.33 17.83 22.48
C ARG A 380 16.82 18.94 23.41
N GLY A 381 17.72 19.84 23.81
CA GLY A 381 17.38 20.97 24.69
C GLY A 381 16.93 20.58 26.10
N ALA A 382 17.10 19.33 26.51
CA ALA A 382 16.72 18.90 27.84
C ALA A 382 17.80 19.28 28.86
N ARG A 383 17.37 19.55 30.09
CA ARG A 383 18.28 19.75 31.21
C ARG A 383 19.09 18.46 31.42
N GLU A 384 20.32 18.61 31.89
CA GLU A 384 21.11 17.47 32.37
C GLU A 384 20.24 16.58 33.27
N GLY A 385 20.17 15.29 32.93
CA GLY A 385 19.38 14.29 33.66
C GLY A 385 17.99 13.98 33.10
N ALA A 386 17.55 14.61 32.00
CA ALA A 386 16.29 14.20 31.36
C ALA A 386 16.46 12.87 30.61
N SER A 387 15.50 11.95 30.78
CA SER A 387 15.47 10.68 30.05
C SER A 387 15.15 10.90 28.58
N ILE A 388 15.97 10.31 27.70
CA ILE A 388 15.71 10.15 26.27
C ILE A 388 14.45 9.29 26.12
N LEU A 389 13.49 9.65 25.26
CA LEU A 389 12.24 8.88 25.07
C LEU A 389 11.51 8.59 26.41
N PRO A 390 11.04 9.62 27.13
CA PRO A 390 10.55 9.49 28.50
C PRO A 390 9.33 8.56 28.64
N LYS A 391 8.58 8.33 27.55
CA LYS A 391 7.37 7.50 27.52
C LYS A 391 7.59 6.09 26.98
N LEU A 392 8.82 5.74 26.60
CA LEU A 392 9.15 4.41 26.10
C LEU A 392 8.87 3.36 27.18
N ALA A 393 7.94 2.46 26.90
CA ALA A 393 7.48 1.43 27.82
C ALA A 393 7.85 0.03 27.34
N GLU A 394 8.05 -0.16 26.03
CA GLU A 394 8.20 -1.47 25.43
C GLU A 394 9.19 -1.46 24.25
N ILE A 395 10.06 -2.48 24.22
CA ILE A 395 10.93 -2.77 23.09
C ILE A 395 10.67 -4.20 22.64
N ARG A 396 10.50 -4.40 21.34
CA ARG A 396 10.34 -5.71 20.70
C ARG A 396 11.44 -5.91 19.68
N ILE A 397 12.26 -6.93 19.89
CA ILE A 397 13.30 -7.35 18.96
C ILE A 397 12.86 -8.67 18.34
N CYS A 398 12.61 -8.67 17.04
CA CYS A 398 12.11 -9.82 16.30
C CYS A 398 13.06 -10.11 15.13
N ASN A 399 13.81 -11.21 15.14
CA ASN A 399 14.66 -11.55 14.01
C ASN A 399 13.94 -12.55 13.10
N ASP A 400 13.14 -12.06 12.15
CA ASP A 400 12.49 -12.93 11.18
C ASP A 400 13.56 -13.55 10.27
N HIS A 401 13.80 -14.84 10.47
CA HIS A 401 14.78 -15.55 9.67
C HIS A 401 14.15 -15.88 8.32
N ASP A 402 14.38 -15.06 7.30
CA ASP A 402 14.15 -15.48 5.92
C ASP A 402 15.12 -16.65 5.62
N PRO A 403 14.63 -17.90 5.46
CA PRO A 403 15.50 -19.05 5.19
C PRO A 403 16.35 -18.91 3.92
N ARG A 404 16.01 -17.96 3.06
CA ARG A 404 16.74 -17.66 1.82
C ARG A 404 17.90 -16.68 2.03
N ASN A 405 17.87 -15.84 3.07
CA ASN A 405 18.98 -14.97 3.42
C ASN A 405 19.89 -15.70 4.43
N GLN A 406 20.87 -16.44 3.92
CA GLN A 406 21.85 -17.18 4.73
C GLN A 406 22.88 -16.29 5.45
N GLU A 407 22.88 -14.99 5.19
CA GLU A 407 23.63 -14.04 6.01
C GLU A 407 22.91 -13.89 7.35
N ASP A 408 23.14 -14.85 8.25
CA ASP A 408 22.79 -14.76 9.66
C ASP A 408 23.52 -13.51 10.21
N TYR A 409 22.84 -12.37 10.28
CA TYR A 409 23.40 -11.18 10.89
C TYR A 409 23.50 -11.42 12.39
N LEU A 410 24.75 -11.66 12.81
CA LEU A 410 25.08 -11.95 14.19
C LEU A 410 24.90 -10.69 15.02
N LEU A 411 23.85 -10.65 15.82
CA LEU A 411 23.81 -9.74 16.96
C LEU A 411 24.98 -10.12 17.86
N THR A 412 25.95 -9.22 17.98
CA THR A 412 27.16 -9.44 18.77
C THR A 412 26.86 -9.28 20.26
N ASP A 413 27.69 -9.87 21.11
CA ASP A 413 27.63 -9.61 22.56
C ASP A 413 27.69 -8.11 22.86
N ASP A 414 28.51 -7.34 22.12
CA ASP A 414 28.58 -5.89 22.25
C ASP A 414 27.23 -5.21 22.00
N THR A 415 26.45 -5.68 21.03
CA THR A 415 25.10 -5.16 20.76
C THR A 415 24.20 -5.35 21.98
N TRP A 416 24.22 -6.54 22.59
CA TRP A 416 23.40 -6.79 23.77
C TRP A 416 23.89 -6.06 25.02
N GLN A 417 25.20 -5.92 25.20
CA GLN A 417 25.77 -5.12 26.30
C GLN A 417 25.42 -3.64 26.15
N ASN A 418 25.45 -3.12 24.93
CA ASN A 418 25.02 -1.76 24.62
C ASN A 418 23.53 -1.54 24.93
N LEU A 419 22.67 -2.50 24.57
CA LEU A 419 21.26 -2.44 24.93
C LEU A 419 21.07 -2.46 26.46
N LYS A 420 21.80 -3.34 27.16
CA LYS A 420 21.79 -3.42 28.63
C LYS A 420 22.19 -2.09 29.28
N ALA A 421 23.29 -1.48 28.82
CA ALA A 421 23.76 -0.20 29.33
C ALA A 421 22.70 0.92 29.16
N PHE A 422 22.04 0.97 28.00
CA PHE A 422 20.92 1.88 27.77
C PHE A 422 19.76 1.64 28.75
N LEU A 423 19.38 0.39 28.99
CA LEU A 423 18.30 0.03 29.92
C LEU A 423 18.64 0.40 31.37
N GLU A 424 19.87 0.12 31.82
CA GLU A 424 20.36 0.50 33.15
C GLU A 424 20.38 2.01 33.33
N HIS A 425 20.84 2.75 32.32
CA HIS A 425 20.82 4.20 32.34
C HIS A 425 19.39 4.75 32.51
N ARG A 426 18.43 4.25 31.72
CA ARG A 426 17.02 4.64 31.87
C ARG A 426 16.46 4.31 33.25
N GLN A 427 16.78 3.15 33.79
CA GLN A 427 16.35 2.72 35.12
C GLN A 427 16.89 3.69 36.19
N SER A 428 18.15 4.13 36.07
CA SER A 428 18.74 5.13 36.99
C SER A 428 18.01 6.47 36.96
N LEU A 429 17.41 6.83 35.82
CA LEU A 429 16.61 8.04 35.62
C LEU A 429 15.11 7.84 35.96
N GLN A 430 14.75 6.73 36.61
CA GLN A 430 13.35 6.37 36.91
C GLN A 430 12.45 6.28 35.66
N ALA A 431 13.05 5.99 34.50
CA ALA A 431 12.39 5.88 33.21
C ALA A 431 12.57 4.48 32.58
N GLY A 432 12.76 3.45 33.41
CA GLY A 432 12.91 2.07 32.95
C GLY A 432 11.74 1.61 32.08
N ILE A 433 12.00 0.70 31.13
CA ILE A 433 10.93 0.11 30.31
C ILE A 433 10.19 -0.98 31.09
N HIS A 434 8.91 -1.17 30.79
CA HIS A 434 8.09 -2.19 31.42
C HIS A 434 8.34 -3.55 30.80
N LYS A 435 8.50 -3.61 29.47
CA LYS A 435 8.52 -4.88 28.74
C LYS A 435 9.57 -4.95 27.65
N LEU A 436 10.27 -6.07 27.58
CA LEU A 436 11.21 -6.41 26.52
C LEU A 436 10.83 -7.75 25.90
N TYR A 437 10.65 -7.78 24.58
CA TYR A 437 10.48 -9.02 23.82
C TYR A 437 11.73 -9.31 23.00
N ILE A 438 12.20 -10.55 23.06
CA ILE A 438 13.28 -11.08 22.25
C ILE A 438 12.71 -12.34 21.56
N GLN A 439 12.46 -12.25 20.26
CA GLN A 439 11.84 -13.31 19.47
C GLN A 439 12.70 -13.62 18.25
N ASP A 440 12.81 -14.91 17.95
CA ASP A 440 13.55 -15.51 16.84
C ASP A 440 15.04 -15.10 16.78
N CYS A 441 15.58 -14.60 17.89
CA CYS A 441 16.95 -14.10 18.00
C CYS A 441 17.93 -15.25 18.29
N ARG A 442 18.50 -15.86 17.26
CA ARG A 442 19.37 -17.04 17.39
C ARG A 442 20.70 -16.80 18.11
N TYR A 443 21.16 -15.56 18.23
CA TYR A 443 22.47 -15.19 18.78
C TYR A 443 22.33 -14.42 20.08
N VAL A 444 21.50 -14.93 20.99
CA VAL A 444 21.34 -14.39 22.34
C VAL A 444 21.62 -15.51 23.35
N SER A 445 22.69 -15.35 24.14
CA SER A 445 23.01 -16.32 25.18
C SER A 445 22.04 -16.21 26.36
N LYS A 446 21.83 -17.32 27.07
CA LYS A 446 20.98 -17.34 28.26
C LYS A 446 21.50 -16.39 29.34
N GLU A 447 22.82 -16.30 29.49
CA GLU A 447 23.49 -15.39 30.41
C GLU A 447 23.16 -13.93 30.09
N MET A 448 23.12 -13.57 28.81
CA MET A 448 22.75 -12.24 28.35
C MET A 448 21.29 -11.92 28.67
N VAL A 449 20.38 -12.87 28.41
CA VAL A 449 18.95 -12.73 28.71
C VAL A 449 18.73 -12.52 30.22
N GLU A 450 19.39 -13.30 31.07
CA GLU A 450 19.33 -13.12 32.53
C GLU A 450 19.93 -11.78 32.98
N GLY A 451 20.94 -11.28 32.27
CA GLY A 451 21.48 -9.93 32.45
C GLY A 451 20.44 -8.84 32.17
N LEU A 452 19.77 -8.91 31.01
CA LEU A 452 18.73 -7.96 30.60
C LEU A 452 17.50 -7.99 31.53
N LYS A 453 17.13 -9.18 32.02
CA LYS A 453 15.99 -9.39 32.93
C LYS A 453 16.11 -8.60 34.24
N LYS A 454 17.33 -8.23 34.65
CA LYS A 454 17.57 -7.40 35.85
C LYS A 454 17.23 -5.93 35.63
N CYS A 455 17.17 -5.49 34.37
CA CYS A 455 17.02 -4.08 33.98
C CYS A 455 15.58 -3.74 33.53
N VAL A 456 14.72 -4.74 33.31
CA VAL A 456 13.36 -4.57 32.76
C VAL A 456 12.32 -5.25 33.66
N GLY A 457 11.09 -4.72 33.67
CA GLY A 457 10.02 -5.27 34.52
C GLY A 457 9.56 -6.67 34.09
N ASP A 458 9.39 -6.88 32.78
CA ASP A 458 8.95 -8.13 32.16
C ASP A 458 9.81 -8.41 30.91
N LEU A 459 10.44 -9.59 30.87
CA LEU A 459 11.23 -10.04 29.72
C LEU A 459 10.59 -11.31 29.15
N CYS A 460 10.13 -11.22 27.90
CA CYS A 460 9.60 -12.35 27.13
C CYS A 460 10.65 -12.81 26.11
N TRP A 461 11.19 -14.01 26.30
CA TRP A 461 12.12 -14.67 25.37
C TRP A 461 11.57 -16.04 24.99
N ASP A 462 11.64 -16.38 23.70
CA ASP A 462 11.14 -17.65 23.15
C ASP A 462 12.10 -18.83 23.34
N GLY A 463 13.29 -18.60 23.89
CA GLY A 463 14.28 -19.64 24.14
C GLY A 463 15.08 -20.08 22.91
N ILE A 464 14.90 -19.43 21.75
CA ILE A 464 15.64 -19.76 20.54
C ILE A 464 17.09 -19.26 20.71
N CYS A 465 18.04 -20.19 20.72
CA CYS A 465 19.48 -19.92 20.77
C CYS A 465 20.22 -20.96 19.92
N LYS A 466 21.07 -20.52 18.99
CA LYS A 466 22.08 -21.38 18.36
C LYS A 466 23.32 -21.36 19.26
N GLU A 467 23.86 -22.53 19.58
CA GLU A 467 25.19 -22.60 20.20
C GLU A 467 26.21 -22.02 19.21
N HIS A 468 26.97 -21.00 19.64
CA HIS A 468 28.13 -20.51 18.90
C HIS A 468 29.11 -21.69 18.75
N ARG A 469 29.21 -22.22 17.52
CA ARG A 469 30.20 -23.24 17.18
C ARG A 469 31.57 -22.63 16.95
#